data_AF-A0A0B8WE21-F1
#
_entry.id   AF-A0A0B8WE21-F1
#
_cell.length_a   1.000
_cell.length_b   1.000
_cell.length_c   1.000
_cell.angle_alpha   90.00
_cell.angle_beta   90.00
_cell.angle_gamma   90.00
#
_symmetry.space_group_name_H-M   'P 1'
#
loop_
_entity.id
_entity.type
_entity.pdbx_description
1 polymer ?
#
loop_
_entity_poly.entity_id
_entity_poly.type
_entity_poly.pdbx_seq_one_letter_code
_entity_poly.pdbx_strand_id
1 'polypeptide(L)'
;MQIYKSAALLATLSLAFVLTGCEGEQTEKDMIAEAQFCLDKATDEASAMACTQKISGLTSARANSLRCAAGFIAAEVTDPANLSSALNAIQDNQSTTVLLSALTFPRIDLMNDTFTACAASGQEGLTLIGAMAKSATLLSSVAGGTFGSCSSLTNCDAAQLETTITNLIAGLTSVDPLEVQEAEQAITQVTEVVQTVYTTTCGGSKSANEDICGQINTALGQAGVDIATSDPAEIVELGKKLLEQWK
;
A
#
# COMPACT_ATOMS: atom_id res chain seq x y z
N MET A 1 -1.30 -4.34 -88.46
CA MET A 1 -2.45 -4.71 -87.61
C MET A 1 -1.92 -5.43 -86.37
N GLN A 2 -1.47 -4.69 -85.36
CA GLN A 2 -0.94 -5.23 -84.10
C GLN A 2 -1.21 -4.17 -83.02
N ILE A 3 -2.32 -4.33 -82.29
CA ILE A 3 -2.72 -3.45 -81.20
C ILE A 3 -3.23 -4.32 -80.05
N TYR A 4 -2.36 -5.07 -79.34
CA TYR A 4 -2.72 -5.71 -78.06
C TYR A 4 -1.45 -6.05 -77.27
N LYS A 5 -0.79 -5.06 -76.63
CA LYS A 5 0.29 -5.36 -75.64
C LYS A 5 0.31 -4.49 -74.38
N SER A 6 -0.62 -3.55 -74.19
CA SER A 6 -0.43 -2.52 -73.14
C SER A 6 -1.41 -2.56 -71.96
N ALA A 7 -2.19 -3.64 -71.77
CA ALA A 7 -3.28 -3.66 -70.78
C ALA A 7 -3.02 -4.51 -69.51
N ALA A 8 -1.80 -4.99 -69.27
CA ALA A 8 -1.53 -5.96 -68.20
C ALA A 8 -0.70 -5.43 -67.00
N LEU A 9 -0.41 -4.13 -66.90
CA LEU A 9 0.54 -3.61 -65.91
C LEU A 9 -0.05 -2.66 -64.84
N LEU A 10 -1.38 -2.50 -64.79
CA LEU A 10 -2.06 -1.54 -63.89
C LEU A 10 -2.95 -2.18 -62.82
N ALA A 11 -2.95 -3.51 -62.71
CA ALA A 11 -3.82 -4.24 -61.77
C ALA A 11 -3.07 -4.87 -60.57
N THR A 12 -1.75 -4.68 -60.45
CA THR A 12 -0.93 -5.30 -59.39
C THR A 12 -0.46 -4.33 -58.29
N LEU A 13 -0.83 -3.04 -58.36
CA LEU A 13 -0.40 -2.02 -57.39
C LEU A 13 -1.51 -1.53 -56.44
N SER A 14 -2.63 -2.25 -56.37
CA SER A 14 -3.79 -1.89 -55.53
C SER A 14 -3.98 -2.80 -54.31
N LEU A 15 -3.12 -3.84 -54.16
CA LEU A 15 -3.29 -4.89 -53.14
C LEU A 15 -2.25 -4.85 -52.00
N ALA A 16 -1.52 -3.74 -51.85
CA ALA A 16 -0.47 -3.59 -50.83
C ALA A 16 -0.87 -2.69 -49.64
N PHE A 17 -2.09 -2.13 -49.62
CA PHE A 17 -2.53 -1.17 -48.60
C PHE A 17 -3.60 -1.68 -47.61
N VAL A 18 -3.88 -2.99 -47.55
CA VAL A 18 -4.93 -3.56 -46.67
C VAL A 18 -4.36 -4.49 -45.57
N LEU A 19 -3.05 -4.44 -45.30
CA LEU A 19 -2.44 -5.26 -44.23
C LEU A 19 -2.06 -4.46 -42.97
N THR A 20 -2.41 -3.18 -42.87
CA THR A 20 -2.06 -2.33 -41.71
C THR A 20 -3.22 -2.13 -40.73
N GLY A 21 -4.06 -3.14 -40.46
CA GLY A 21 -5.27 -2.87 -39.66
C GLY A 21 -6.03 -4.04 -39.04
N CYS A 22 -5.37 -5.15 -38.70
CA CYS A 22 -5.99 -6.20 -37.87
C CYS A 22 -5.31 -6.39 -36.50
N GLU A 23 -4.45 -5.47 -36.09
CA GLU A 23 -4.20 -5.28 -34.66
C GLU A 23 -5.42 -4.51 -34.16
N GLY A 24 -6.47 -5.24 -33.77
CA GLY A 24 -7.64 -4.64 -33.14
C GLY A 24 -7.19 -3.79 -31.96
N GLU A 25 -7.91 -2.70 -31.66
CA GLU A 25 -7.63 -1.87 -30.49
C GLU A 25 -7.36 -2.76 -29.28
N GLN A 26 -6.20 -2.58 -28.66
CA GLN A 26 -5.79 -3.34 -27.50
C GLN A 26 -6.88 -3.21 -26.44
N THR A 27 -7.52 -4.32 -26.08
CA THR A 27 -8.59 -4.26 -25.10
C THR A 27 -8.00 -4.13 -23.70
N GLU A 28 -8.78 -3.58 -22.77
CA GLU A 28 -8.40 -3.54 -21.35
C GLU A 28 -7.94 -4.92 -20.84
N LYS A 29 -8.60 -5.99 -21.28
CA LYS A 29 -8.28 -7.36 -20.90
C LYS A 29 -6.89 -7.77 -21.38
N ASP A 30 -6.50 -7.37 -22.59
CA ASP A 30 -5.18 -7.69 -23.15
C ASP A 30 -4.09 -6.94 -22.38
N MET A 31 -4.32 -5.66 -22.06
CA MET A 31 -3.41 -4.85 -21.25
C MET A 31 -3.22 -5.44 -19.85
N ILE A 32 -4.30 -5.86 -19.19
CA ILE A 32 -4.26 -6.51 -17.88
C ILE A 32 -3.51 -7.84 -17.95
N ALA A 33 -3.79 -8.69 -18.94
CA ALA A 33 -3.13 -9.97 -19.09
C ALA A 33 -1.62 -9.81 -19.35
N GLU A 34 -1.24 -8.83 -20.18
CA GLU A 34 0.16 -8.53 -20.46
C GLU A 34 0.88 -7.99 -19.21
N ALA A 35 0.24 -7.10 -18.44
CA ALA A 35 0.80 -6.60 -17.19
C ALA A 35 0.95 -7.70 -16.13
N GLN A 36 -0.02 -8.61 -16.02
CA GLN A 36 0.09 -9.76 -15.12
C GLN A 36 1.25 -10.67 -15.51
N PHE A 37 1.34 -11.05 -16.78
CA PHE A 37 2.45 -11.89 -17.27
C PHE A 37 3.83 -11.23 -17.09
N CYS A 38 3.88 -9.91 -17.18
CA CYS A 38 5.07 -9.12 -16.87
C CYS A 38 5.39 -9.19 -15.36
N LEU A 39 4.41 -8.95 -14.48
CA LEU A 39 4.57 -8.98 -13.03
C LEU A 39 4.98 -10.36 -12.49
N ASP A 40 4.49 -11.44 -13.10
CA ASP A 40 4.87 -12.82 -12.76
C ASP A 40 6.39 -13.08 -12.89
N LYS A 41 7.12 -12.20 -13.59
CA LYS A 41 8.57 -12.26 -13.80
C LYS A 41 9.33 -11.12 -13.14
N ALA A 42 8.63 -10.14 -12.59
CA ALA A 42 9.25 -9.00 -11.93
C ALA A 42 9.79 -9.44 -10.57
N THR A 43 11.00 -9.00 -10.24
CA THR A 43 11.69 -9.35 -8.99
C THR A 43 12.22 -8.12 -8.26
N ASP A 44 12.03 -6.93 -8.83
CA ASP A 44 12.58 -5.68 -8.33
C ASP A 44 11.66 -4.50 -8.68
N GLU A 45 11.91 -3.32 -8.09
CA GLU A 45 11.13 -2.10 -8.34
C GLU A 45 11.08 -1.71 -9.82
N ALA A 46 12.22 -1.75 -10.52
CA ALA A 46 12.29 -1.28 -11.90
C ALA A 46 11.43 -2.14 -12.84
N SER A 47 11.52 -3.47 -12.71
CA SER A 47 10.72 -4.42 -13.48
C SER A 47 9.24 -4.34 -13.11
N ALA A 48 8.89 -4.26 -11.83
CA ALA A 48 7.50 -4.13 -11.39
C ALA A 48 6.84 -2.84 -11.92
N MET A 49 7.54 -1.71 -11.82
CA MET A 49 7.03 -0.41 -12.30
C MET A 49 6.96 -0.34 -13.83
N ALA A 50 7.86 -1.01 -14.55
CA ALA A 50 7.73 -1.15 -16.00
C ALA A 50 6.46 -1.93 -16.40
N CYS A 51 6.07 -2.94 -15.62
CA CYS A 51 4.84 -3.69 -15.87
C CYS A 51 3.58 -2.85 -15.64
N THR A 52 3.55 -1.98 -14.62
CA THR A 52 2.37 -1.14 -14.34
C THR A 52 2.14 -0.04 -15.38
N GLN A 53 3.17 0.37 -16.13
CA GLN A 53 3.02 1.34 -17.23
C GLN A 53 2.02 0.86 -18.28
N LYS A 54 1.95 -0.46 -18.52
CA LYS A 54 1.02 -1.10 -19.46
C LYS A 54 -0.45 -0.91 -19.07
N ILE A 55 -0.73 -0.61 -17.81
CA ILE A 55 -2.08 -0.41 -17.28
C ILE A 55 -2.28 0.99 -16.70
N SER A 56 -1.35 1.93 -16.91
CA SER A 56 -1.35 3.26 -16.30
C SER A 56 -2.64 4.06 -16.51
N GLY A 57 -3.28 3.93 -17.68
CA GLY A 57 -4.55 4.60 -18.01
C GLY A 57 -5.82 3.90 -17.50
N LEU A 58 -5.72 2.71 -16.90
CA LEU A 58 -6.88 1.92 -16.48
C LEU A 58 -7.26 2.20 -15.03
N THR A 59 -8.54 2.42 -14.74
CA THR A 59 -9.04 2.64 -13.37
C THR A 59 -9.82 1.45 -12.83
N SER A 60 -9.82 0.32 -13.54
CA SER A 60 -10.58 -0.86 -13.12
C SER A 60 -9.98 -1.52 -11.89
N ALA A 61 -10.85 -2.21 -11.13
CA ALA A 61 -10.47 -2.94 -9.92
C ALA A 61 -9.28 -3.88 -10.14
N ARG A 62 -9.24 -4.58 -11.28
CA ARG A 62 -8.14 -5.51 -11.62
C ARG A 62 -6.83 -4.78 -11.89
N ALA A 63 -6.85 -3.65 -12.61
CA ALA A 63 -5.66 -2.85 -12.81
C ALA A 63 -5.09 -2.34 -11.47
N ASN A 64 -5.97 -1.92 -10.56
CA ASN A 64 -5.59 -1.51 -9.21
C ASN A 64 -5.03 -2.68 -8.37
N SER A 65 -5.59 -3.89 -8.47
CA SER A 65 -5.02 -5.09 -7.84
C SER A 65 -3.59 -5.37 -8.32
N LEU A 66 -3.33 -5.24 -9.63
CA LEU A 66 -1.99 -5.44 -10.18
C LEU A 66 -1.00 -4.35 -9.73
N ARG A 67 -1.43 -3.08 -9.65
CA ARG A 67 -0.62 -1.99 -9.08
C ARG A 67 -0.29 -2.21 -7.60
N CYS A 68 -1.27 -2.65 -6.82
CA CYS A 68 -1.06 -3.04 -5.42
C CYS A 68 0.02 -4.13 -5.32
N ALA A 69 -0.11 -5.22 -6.08
CA ALA A 69 0.89 -6.29 -6.11
C ALA A 69 2.28 -5.81 -6.56
N ALA A 70 2.34 -4.98 -7.61
CA ALA A 70 3.58 -4.41 -8.11
C ALA A 70 4.29 -3.56 -7.05
N GLY A 71 3.53 -2.79 -6.26
CA GLY A 71 4.07 -2.02 -5.14
C GLY A 71 4.75 -2.87 -4.07
N PHE A 72 4.15 -4.02 -3.72
CA PHE A 72 4.75 -4.98 -2.80
C PHE A 72 6.01 -5.66 -3.35
N ILE A 73 6.05 -5.96 -4.65
CA ILE A 73 7.26 -6.46 -5.32
C ILE A 73 8.35 -5.38 -5.31
N ALA A 74 7.98 -4.14 -5.64
CA ALA A 74 8.90 -3.00 -5.64
C ALA A 74 9.49 -2.69 -4.26
N ALA A 75 8.73 -2.96 -3.20
CA ALA A 75 9.19 -2.84 -1.83
C ALA A 75 9.96 -4.07 -1.32
N GLU A 76 10.13 -5.11 -2.13
CA GLU A 76 10.76 -6.39 -1.77
C GLU A 76 10.09 -7.10 -0.58
N VAL A 77 8.84 -6.71 -0.26
CA VAL A 77 8.05 -7.32 0.82
C VAL A 77 7.71 -8.78 0.48
N THR A 78 7.58 -9.09 -0.82
CA THR A 78 7.32 -10.44 -1.31
C THR A 78 8.58 -11.32 -1.40
N ASP A 79 9.75 -10.83 -0.98
CA ASP A 79 10.97 -11.65 -0.96
C ASP A 79 10.77 -12.86 -0.03
N PRO A 80 11.01 -14.10 -0.52
CA PRO A 80 10.89 -15.31 0.29
C PRO A 80 11.70 -15.26 1.60
N ALA A 81 12.84 -14.57 1.64
CA ALA A 81 13.63 -14.38 2.86
C ALA A 81 12.91 -13.48 3.87
N ASN A 82 12.30 -12.38 3.41
CA ASN A 82 11.52 -11.47 4.27
C ASN A 82 10.28 -12.17 4.83
N LEU A 83 9.55 -12.90 3.98
CA LEU A 83 8.37 -13.65 4.40
C LEU A 83 8.75 -14.82 5.32
N SER A 84 9.81 -15.57 5.02
CA SER A 84 10.32 -16.65 5.89
C SER A 84 10.75 -16.10 7.25
N SER A 85 11.46 -14.97 7.27
CA SER A 85 11.86 -14.30 8.52
C SER A 85 10.64 -13.90 9.35
N ALA A 86 9.63 -13.30 8.73
CA ALA A 86 8.39 -12.92 9.39
C ALA A 86 7.60 -14.13 9.94
N LEU A 87 7.48 -15.20 9.16
CA LEU A 87 6.77 -16.42 9.56
C LEU A 87 7.51 -17.17 10.68
N ASN A 88 8.83 -17.28 10.59
CA ASN A 88 9.65 -17.87 11.66
C ASN A 88 9.53 -17.04 12.94
N ALA A 89 9.50 -15.72 12.84
CA ALA A 89 9.28 -14.85 13.99
C ALA A 89 7.92 -15.09 14.66
N ILE A 90 6.84 -15.24 13.89
CA ILE A 90 5.53 -15.61 14.44
C ILE A 90 5.58 -16.99 15.11
N GLN A 91 6.22 -17.97 14.45
CA GLN A 91 6.30 -19.35 14.94
C GLN A 91 7.11 -19.47 16.24
N ASP A 92 8.19 -18.71 16.35
CA ASP A 92 9.08 -18.69 17.51
C ASP A 92 8.59 -17.74 18.61
N ASN A 93 7.38 -17.18 18.47
CA ASN A 93 6.79 -16.19 19.37
C ASN A 93 7.72 -14.97 19.58
N GLN A 94 8.48 -14.63 18.55
CA GLN A 94 9.34 -13.45 18.48
C GLN A 94 8.50 -12.19 18.32
N SER A 95 9.11 -11.04 18.59
CA SER A 95 8.47 -9.74 18.59
C SER A 95 7.72 -9.44 17.28
N THR A 96 6.50 -8.90 17.41
CA THR A 96 5.66 -8.36 16.32
C THR A 96 6.42 -7.38 15.42
N THR A 97 7.52 -6.81 15.91
CA THR A 97 8.42 -5.94 15.14
C THR A 97 9.07 -6.62 13.94
N VAL A 98 9.32 -7.93 13.98
CA VAL A 98 9.89 -8.64 12.83
C VAL A 98 8.88 -8.72 11.69
N LEU A 99 7.63 -9.06 12.01
CA LEU A 99 6.53 -9.07 11.04
C LEU A 99 6.30 -7.68 10.44
N LEU A 100 6.23 -6.65 11.28
CA LEU A 100 6.09 -5.26 10.81
C LEU A 100 7.28 -4.88 9.93
N SER A 101 8.50 -5.23 10.32
CA SER A 101 9.70 -4.91 9.55
C SER A 101 9.65 -5.49 8.13
N ALA A 102 9.13 -6.72 7.97
CA ALA A 102 8.99 -7.37 6.67
C ALA A 102 7.94 -6.71 5.75
N LEU A 103 6.99 -5.96 6.32
CA LEU A 103 5.96 -5.23 5.57
C LEU A 103 6.33 -3.75 5.33
N THR A 104 7.50 -3.32 5.80
CA THR A 104 7.96 -1.93 5.68
C THR A 104 8.37 -1.64 4.25
N PHE A 105 7.93 -0.51 3.73
CA PHE A 105 8.36 -0.04 2.43
C PHE A 105 9.63 0.81 2.56
N PRO A 106 10.52 0.78 1.56
CA PRO A 106 11.73 1.60 1.57
C PRO A 106 11.43 3.10 1.42
N ARG A 107 10.25 3.46 0.89
CA ARG A 107 9.84 4.85 0.69
C ARG A 107 8.34 5.06 0.97
N ILE A 108 8.02 6.24 1.52
CA ILE A 108 6.65 6.64 1.90
C ILE A 108 5.75 6.89 0.67
N ASP A 109 6.30 7.42 -0.43
CA ASP A 109 5.58 7.62 -1.69
C ASP A 109 5.11 6.28 -2.28
N LEU A 110 6.03 5.31 -2.41
CA LEU A 110 5.72 3.97 -2.91
C LEU A 110 4.67 3.29 -2.04
N MET A 111 4.79 3.42 -0.72
CA MET A 111 3.81 2.89 0.23
C MET A 111 2.42 3.50 0.03
N ASN A 112 2.32 4.83 -0.09
CA ASN A 112 1.04 5.52 -0.24
C ASN A 112 0.36 5.18 -1.58
N ASP A 113 1.14 5.13 -2.66
CA ASP A 113 0.66 4.72 -3.97
C ASP A 113 0.17 3.27 -3.97
N THR A 114 0.93 2.38 -3.31
CA THR A 114 0.57 0.97 -3.17
C THR A 114 -0.73 0.82 -2.38
N PHE A 115 -0.83 1.48 -1.22
CA PHE A 115 -2.03 1.47 -0.40
C PHE A 115 -3.26 1.98 -1.17
N THR A 116 -3.10 3.09 -1.90
CA THR A 116 -4.16 3.67 -2.74
C THR A 116 -4.64 2.68 -3.79
N ALA A 117 -3.71 1.98 -4.46
CA ALA A 117 -4.04 0.94 -5.42
C ALA A 117 -4.73 -0.27 -4.76
N CYS A 118 -4.28 -0.68 -3.57
CA CYS A 118 -4.89 -1.78 -2.83
C CYS A 118 -6.34 -1.45 -2.44
N ALA A 119 -6.59 -0.25 -1.91
CA ALA A 119 -7.93 0.23 -1.56
C ALA A 119 -8.83 0.35 -2.81
N ALA A 120 -8.32 0.94 -3.90
CA ALA A 120 -9.05 1.11 -5.16
C ALA A 120 -9.31 -0.21 -5.92
N SER A 121 -8.73 -1.32 -5.45
CA SER A 121 -9.01 -2.65 -6.01
C SER A 121 -10.38 -3.21 -5.59
N GLY A 122 -10.96 -2.68 -4.51
CA GLY A 122 -12.21 -3.19 -3.93
C GLY A 122 -12.08 -4.59 -3.28
N GLN A 123 -10.87 -5.13 -3.16
CA GLN A 123 -10.64 -6.40 -2.45
C GLN A 123 -10.29 -6.11 -0.98
N GLU A 124 -11.14 -6.57 -0.06
CA GLU A 124 -10.95 -6.40 1.40
C GLU A 124 -9.56 -6.89 1.84
N GLY A 125 -9.12 -8.06 1.36
CA GLY A 125 -7.82 -8.63 1.70
C GLY A 125 -6.62 -7.78 1.26
N LEU A 126 -6.65 -7.23 0.04
CA LEU A 126 -5.58 -6.34 -0.43
C LEU A 126 -5.57 -5.02 0.32
N THR A 127 -6.75 -4.47 0.60
CA THR A 127 -6.91 -3.24 1.39
C THR A 127 -6.31 -3.43 2.79
N LEU A 128 -6.59 -4.56 3.43
CA LEU A 128 -6.05 -4.89 4.75
C LEU A 128 -4.53 -5.04 4.73
N ILE A 129 -3.97 -5.79 3.77
CA ILE A 129 -2.51 -5.97 3.67
C ILE A 129 -1.82 -4.63 3.36
N GLY A 130 -2.40 -3.81 2.48
CA GLY A 130 -1.94 -2.45 2.21
C GLY A 130 -1.94 -1.56 3.45
N ALA A 131 -3.00 -1.63 4.26
CA ALA A 131 -3.11 -0.90 5.52
C ALA A 131 -2.04 -1.36 6.54
N MET A 132 -1.80 -2.68 6.66
CA MET A 132 -0.75 -3.21 7.53
C MET A 132 0.63 -2.72 7.11
N ALA A 133 0.94 -2.75 5.81
CA ALA A 133 2.22 -2.27 5.29
C ALA A 133 2.41 -0.75 5.45
N LYS A 134 1.34 0.03 5.24
CA LYS A 134 1.34 1.46 5.53
C LYS A 134 1.61 1.74 7.01
N SER A 135 0.93 1.02 7.92
CA SER A 135 1.17 1.13 9.37
C SER A 135 2.64 0.83 9.72
N ALA A 136 3.17 -0.29 9.22
CA ALA A 136 4.53 -0.71 9.47
C ALA A 136 5.55 0.32 8.97
N THR A 137 5.35 0.84 7.77
CA THR A 137 6.21 1.86 7.16
C THR A 137 6.20 3.17 7.96
N LEU A 138 5.02 3.63 8.38
CA LEU A 138 4.89 4.82 9.20
C LEU A 138 5.54 4.65 10.57
N LEU A 139 5.27 3.52 11.23
CA LEU A 139 5.88 3.23 12.53
C LEU A 139 7.40 3.14 12.42
N SER A 140 7.94 2.55 11.35
CA SER A 140 9.38 2.52 11.08
C SER A 140 9.97 3.90 10.88
N SER A 141 9.28 4.76 10.11
CA SER A 141 9.71 6.14 9.88
C SER A 141 9.71 6.95 11.18
N VAL A 142 8.72 6.76 12.05
CA VAL A 142 8.67 7.42 13.37
C VAL A 142 9.77 6.86 14.27
N ALA A 143 9.92 5.53 14.31
CA ALA A 143 10.89 4.84 15.15
C ALA A 143 12.35 5.14 14.79
N GLY A 144 12.66 5.44 13.53
CA GLY A 144 13.99 5.88 13.09
C GLY A 144 14.16 7.41 12.99
N GLY A 145 13.11 8.19 13.28
CA GLY A 145 13.07 9.64 13.11
C GLY A 145 13.19 10.43 14.43
N THR A 146 12.64 11.65 14.45
CA THR A 146 12.69 12.60 15.57
C THR A 146 12.20 12.01 16.91
N PHE A 147 11.18 11.15 16.88
CA PHE A 147 10.57 10.55 18.07
C PHE A 147 11.15 9.17 18.43
N GLY A 148 12.00 8.65 17.56
CA GLY A 148 12.52 7.30 17.60
C GLY A 148 13.48 7.03 18.76
N SER A 149 13.39 5.84 19.34
CA SER A 149 14.38 5.34 20.30
C SER A 149 15.21 4.16 19.75
N CYS A 150 15.07 3.84 18.46
CA CYS A 150 15.87 2.84 17.75
C CYS A 150 16.21 3.36 16.35
N SER A 151 17.06 2.66 15.60
CA SER A 151 17.41 3.06 14.22
C SER A 151 16.51 2.42 13.16
N SER A 152 15.81 1.34 13.50
CA SER A 152 14.85 0.63 12.65
C SER A 152 13.95 -0.29 13.47
N LEU A 153 12.77 -0.67 12.93
CA LEU A 153 11.87 -1.62 13.60
C LEU A 153 12.52 -2.97 13.91
N THR A 154 13.37 -3.47 13.03
CA THR A 154 14.02 -4.78 13.19
C THR A 154 14.89 -4.87 14.45
N ASN A 155 15.42 -3.73 14.92
CA ASN A 155 16.26 -3.64 16.11
C ASN A 155 15.53 -3.03 17.31
N CYS A 156 14.23 -2.74 17.17
CA CYS A 156 13.41 -2.17 18.21
C CYS A 156 12.81 -3.31 19.05
N ASP A 157 13.09 -3.31 20.35
CA ASP A 157 12.33 -4.12 21.29
C ASP A 157 10.99 -3.43 21.66
N ALA A 158 10.15 -4.12 22.43
CA ALA A 158 8.86 -3.60 22.84
C ALA A 158 8.97 -2.31 23.69
N ALA A 159 9.99 -2.20 24.55
CA ALA A 159 10.18 -1.04 25.41
C ALA A 159 10.62 0.20 24.61
N GLN A 160 11.42 0.00 23.57
CA GLN A 160 11.80 1.05 22.63
C GLN A 160 10.60 1.51 21.79
N LEU A 161 9.75 0.59 21.34
CA LEU A 161 8.50 0.99 20.69
C LEU A 161 7.59 1.80 21.63
N GLU A 162 7.42 1.35 22.88
CA GLU A 162 6.62 2.09 23.87
C GLU A 162 7.21 3.49 24.14
N THR A 163 8.54 3.60 24.18
CA THR A 163 9.25 4.88 24.30
C THR A 163 9.00 5.76 23.09
N THR A 164 9.08 5.21 21.88
CA THR A 164 8.81 5.93 20.62
C THR A 164 7.38 6.46 20.60
N ILE A 165 6.39 5.63 20.99
CA ILE A 165 4.99 6.03 21.12
C ILE A 165 4.84 7.14 22.16
N THR A 166 5.50 7.02 23.30
CA THR A 166 5.47 8.03 24.37
C THR A 166 6.06 9.36 23.91
N ASN A 167 7.19 9.34 23.19
CA ASN A 167 7.82 10.54 22.63
C ASN A 167 6.92 11.19 21.58
N LEU A 168 6.30 10.38 20.70
CA LEU A 168 5.37 10.88 19.70
C LEU A 168 4.17 11.60 20.32
N ILE A 169 3.57 11.02 21.37
CA ILE A 169 2.48 11.67 22.12
C ILE A 169 2.96 12.94 22.81
N ALA A 170 4.16 12.94 23.41
CA ALA A 170 4.74 14.11 24.06
C ALA A 170 5.00 15.26 23.07
N GLY A 171 5.37 14.93 21.83
CA GLY A 171 5.61 15.88 20.74
C GLY A 171 4.41 16.79 20.44
N LEU A 172 3.18 16.30 20.63
CA LEU A 172 1.96 17.11 20.50
C LEU A 172 1.90 18.31 21.47
N THR A 173 2.68 18.26 22.55
CA THR A 173 2.75 19.32 23.57
C THR A 173 4.13 20.00 23.63
N SER A 174 4.98 19.75 22.62
CA SER A 174 6.29 20.37 22.53
C SER A 174 6.20 21.89 22.43
N VAL A 175 7.24 22.56 22.92
CA VAL A 175 7.41 24.01 22.73
C VAL A 175 7.93 24.35 21.34
N ASP A 176 8.47 23.38 20.60
CA ASP A 176 8.91 23.53 19.22
C ASP A 176 7.72 23.28 18.26
N PRO A 177 7.25 24.31 17.51
CA PRO A 177 6.14 24.16 16.58
C PRO A 177 6.40 23.12 15.47
N LEU A 178 7.66 22.89 15.09
CA LEU A 178 8.00 21.90 14.07
C LEU A 178 7.77 20.48 14.61
N GLU A 179 8.15 20.22 15.85
CA GLU A 179 7.94 18.92 16.50
C GLU A 179 6.45 18.63 16.68
N VAL A 180 5.65 19.64 17.06
CA VAL A 180 4.18 19.51 17.13
C VAL A 180 3.61 19.11 15.77
N GLN A 181 4.03 19.79 14.69
CA GLN A 181 3.57 19.50 13.34
C GLN A 181 3.95 18.08 12.89
N GLU A 182 5.19 17.65 13.14
CA GLU A 182 5.65 16.29 12.82
C GLU A 182 4.86 15.23 13.60
N ALA A 183 4.57 15.48 14.88
CA ALA A 183 3.78 14.59 15.71
C ALA A 183 2.32 14.49 15.22
N GLU A 184 1.67 15.62 14.94
CA GLU A 184 0.31 15.65 14.39
C GLU A 184 0.22 14.90 13.06
N GLN A 185 1.19 15.11 12.17
CA GLN A 185 1.22 14.44 10.87
C GLN A 185 1.42 12.92 11.00
N ALA A 186 2.30 12.47 11.91
CA ALA A 186 2.52 11.06 12.15
C ALA A 186 1.29 10.38 12.78
N ILE A 187 0.68 11.02 13.80
CA ILE A 187 -0.52 10.52 14.47
C ILE A 187 -1.71 10.47 13.51
N THR A 188 -1.90 11.50 12.69
CA THR A 188 -2.95 11.52 11.66
C THR A 188 -2.81 10.34 10.72
N GLN A 189 -1.62 10.10 10.18
CA GLN A 189 -1.39 8.99 9.25
C GLN A 189 -1.59 7.62 9.90
N VAL A 190 -1.19 7.42 11.16
CA VAL A 190 -1.48 6.16 11.89
C VAL A 190 -2.98 5.99 12.07
N THR A 191 -3.69 7.06 12.41
CA THR A 191 -5.15 7.03 12.64
C THR A 191 -5.91 6.66 11.38
N GLU A 192 -5.61 7.29 10.24
CA GLU A 192 -6.23 6.98 8.94
C GLU A 192 -6.12 5.48 8.58
N VAL A 193 -4.99 4.88 8.94
CA VAL A 193 -4.78 3.46 8.70
C VAL A 193 -5.62 2.60 9.63
N VAL A 194 -5.72 2.97 10.92
CA VAL A 194 -6.64 2.30 11.86
C VAL A 194 -8.08 2.44 11.41
N GLN A 195 -8.50 3.60 10.92
CA GLN A 195 -9.83 3.79 10.33
C GLN A 195 -10.06 2.82 9.16
N THR A 196 -9.06 2.65 8.30
CA THR A 196 -9.13 1.68 7.19
C THR A 196 -9.23 0.23 7.69
N VAL A 197 -8.40 -0.17 8.66
CA VAL A 197 -8.46 -1.51 9.27
C VAL A 197 -9.85 -1.72 9.88
N TYR A 198 -10.31 -0.78 10.70
CA TYR A 198 -11.61 -0.85 11.36
C TYR A 198 -12.76 -1.02 10.36
N THR A 199 -12.82 -0.18 9.33
CA THR A 199 -13.88 -0.26 8.31
C THR A 199 -13.82 -1.57 7.53
N THR A 200 -12.63 -2.14 7.32
CA THR A 200 -12.44 -3.40 6.59
C THR A 200 -12.74 -4.64 7.45
N THR A 201 -12.36 -4.64 8.73
CA THR A 201 -12.38 -5.83 9.59
C THR A 201 -13.43 -5.79 10.69
N CYS A 202 -13.72 -4.60 11.25
CA CYS A 202 -14.57 -4.41 12.42
C CYS A 202 -15.96 -3.86 12.09
N GLY A 203 -16.16 -3.29 10.90
CA GLY A 203 -17.45 -2.75 10.47
C GLY A 203 -18.51 -3.84 10.24
N GLY A 204 -19.76 -3.54 10.60
CA GLY A 204 -20.93 -4.40 10.36
C GLY A 204 -21.14 -5.51 11.41
N SER A 205 -21.77 -6.62 11.02
CA SER A 205 -22.01 -7.79 11.89
C SER A 205 -20.82 -8.76 11.96
N LYS A 206 -19.65 -8.34 11.48
CA LYS A 206 -18.43 -9.16 11.42
C LYS A 206 -17.69 -9.01 12.74
N SER A 207 -17.83 -9.98 13.64
CA SER A 207 -17.03 -10.10 14.89
C SER A 207 -15.65 -10.71 14.63
N ALA A 208 -15.08 -10.46 13.46
CA ALA A 208 -13.77 -10.99 13.13
C ALA A 208 -12.73 -10.16 13.90
N ASN A 209 -12.09 -10.80 14.88
CA ASN A 209 -10.98 -10.27 15.67
C ASN A 209 -11.38 -9.34 16.82
N GLU A 210 -12.01 -9.92 17.86
CA GLU A 210 -12.39 -9.22 19.10
C GLU A 210 -11.23 -8.47 19.75
N ASP A 211 -9.99 -8.97 19.61
CA ASP A 211 -8.80 -8.33 20.17
C ASP A 211 -8.49 -6.99 19.48
N ILE A 212 -8.37 -6.98 18.15
CA ILE A 212 -8.08 -5.76 17.38
C ILE A 212 -9.26 -4.80 17.46
N CYS A 213 -10.47 -5.29 17.19
CA CYS A 213 -11.66 -4.45 17.17
C CYS A 213 -12.01 -3.95 18.58
N GLY A 214 -11.74 -4.73 19.63
CA GLY A 214 -11.93 -4.35 21.03
C GLY A 214 -11.01 -3.20 21.46
N GLN A 215 -9.73 -3.24 21.09
CA GLN A 215 -8.80 -2.15 21.36
C GLN A 215 -9.22 -0.85 20.65
N ILE A 216 -9.59 -0.94 19.36
CA ILE A 216 -10.05 0.24 18.60
C ILE A 216 -11.36 0.79 19.18
N ASN A 217 -12.34 -0.07 19.49
CA ASN A 217 -13.60 0.36 20.10
C ASN A 217 -13.40 1.00 21.48
N THR A 218 -12.43 0.52 22.26
CA THR A 218 -12.07 1.13 23.56
C THR A 218 -11.50 2.52 23.36
N ALA A 219 -10.56 2.69 22.41
CA ALA A 219 -10.00 4.00 22.08
C ALA A 219 -11.08 4.98 21.59
N LEU A 220 -12.00 4.52 20.73
CA LEU A 220 -13.15 5.32 20.27
C LEU A 220 -14.04 5.79 21.42
N GLY A 221 -14.37 4.89 22.36
CA GLY A 221 -15.16 5.22 23.54
C GLY A 221 -14.46 6.23 24.46
N GLN A 222 -13.13 6.20 24.55
CA GLN A 222 -12.34 7.15 25.34
C GLN A 222 -12.18 8.51 24.65
N ALA A 223 -11.99 8.51 23.33
CA ALA A 223 -11.87 9.74 22.54
C ALA A 223 -13.22 10.46 22.41
N GLY A 224 -14.33 9.72 22.44
CA GLY A 224 -15.67 10.29 22.27
C GLY A 224 -15.95 10.77 20.84
N VAL A 225 -15.20 10.24 19.85
CA VAL A 225 -15.29 10.62 18.44
C VAL A 225 -15.68 9.42 17.57
N ASP A 226 -16.26 9.69 16.40
CA ASP A 226 -16.59 8.68 15.41
C ASP A 226 -15.31 8.20 14.69
N ILE A 227 -15.19 6.89 14.46
CA ILE A 227 -14.08 6.31 13.68
C ILE A 227 -14.05 6.85 12.25
N ALA A 228 -15.17 7.32 11.71
CA ALA A 228 -15.26 7.91 10.38
C ALA A 228 -15.03 9.44 10.38
N THR A 229 -14.56 10.02 11.50
CA THR A 229 -14.29 11.46 11.54
C THR A 229 -13.25 11.88 10.50
N SER A 230 -13.52 13.01 9.87
CA SER A 230 -12.61 13.69 8.95
C SER A 230 -12.12 15.03 9.50
N ASP A 231 -12.51 15.40 10.73
CA ASP A 231 -12.03 16.61 11.37
C ASP A 231 -10.58 16.41 11.85
N PRO A 232 -9.61 17.25 11.42
CA PRO A 232 -8.22 17.03 11.75
C PRO A 232 -7.92 16.97 13.26
N ALA A 233 -8.61 17.78 14.08
CA ALA A 233 -8.38 17.78 15.51
C ALA A 233 -8.94 16.52 16.17
N GLU A 234 -10.11 16.05 15.72
CA GLU A 234 -10.68 14.78 16.19
C GLU A 234 -9.84 13.57 15.77
N ILE A 235 -9.26 13.59 14.56
CA ILE A 235 -8.34 12.53 14.09
C ILE A 235 -7.10 12.46 14.99
N VAL A 236 -6.49 13.61 15.32
CA VAL A 236 -5.31 13.63 16.20
C VAL A 236 -5.66 13.12 17.60
N GLU A 237 -6.79 13.52 18.17
CA GLU A 237 -7.21 13.03 19.49
C GLU A 237 -7.52 11.52 19.47
N LEU A 238 -8.20 11.03 18.43
CA LEU A 238 -8.42 9.59 18.24
C LEU A 238 -7.10 8.82 18.16
N GLY A 239 -6.17 9.31 17.34
CA GLY A 239 -4.85 8.71 17.17
C GLY A 239 -4.07 8.64 18.47
N LYS A 240 -4.11 9.72 19.25
CA LYS A 240 -3.52 9.74 20.60
C LYS A 240 -4.14 8.66 21.49
N LYS A 241 -5.46 8.50 21.50
CA LYS A 241 -6.12 7.44 22.29
C LYS A 241 -5.79 6.04 21.82
N LEU A 242 -5.69 5.83 20.51
CA LEU A 242 -5.25 4.56 19.94
C LEU A 242 -3.82 4.22 20.36
N LEU A 243 -2.90 5.18 20.27
CA LEU A 243 -1.53 5.02 20.70
C LEU A 243 -1.42 4.77 22.22
N GLU A 244 -2.23 5.44 23.04
CA GLU A 244 -2.33 5.18 24.48
C GLU A 244 -2.81 3.75 24.79
N GLN A 245 -3.65 3.14 23.95
CA GLN A 245 -4.10 1.74 24.10
C GLN A 245 -3.04 0.71 23.67
N TRP A 246 -2.09 1.10 22.82
CA TRP A 246 -1.04 0.21 22.30
C TRP A 246 0.27 0.26 23.10
N LYS A 247 0.34 1.12 24.11
CA LYS A 247 1.34 1.03 25.17
C LYS A 247 1.05 -0.14 26.09
#